data_AF-A0A1M3Q6X2-F1
#
_entry.id   AF-A0A1M3Q6X2-F1
#
_cell.length_a   1.000
_cell.length_b   1.000
_cell.length_c   1.000
_cell.angle_alpha   90.00
_cell.angle_beta   90.00
_cell.angle_gamma   90.00
#
_symmetry.space_group_name_H-M   'P 1'
#
loop_
_entity.id
_entity.type
_entity.pdbx_description
1 polymer ?
#
loop_
_entity_poly.entity_id
_entity_poly.type
_entity_poly.pdbx_seq_one_letter_code
_entity_poly.pdbx_strand_id
1 'polypeptide(L)'
;MNTAPNSNQFTSYLIGAPTAAPKPAPALPISPEATNARSLPSVRTFDVFDTLIARRCIEPSKVFEIIAKRADLPAFTAARKQAEAKLAKHPYNLDMIYDELEAALQLDPIETAALKALEIDIELEQVIPIAENMALVRHGDVLISDMYLGAAIIRKLLDKAGLDKKVSLIVTSDGKRSGAIWPQAQANLSIEEHLGDNLHSDVEMPGRFDIPNRHTGIFGLNPVEDVLMQIGQRQLAELCREIRLSTWSANAHSRTVQVVQASLNFPIMLLGSVALTRLAVQLDKRSILFSSRDCDAWMPLFEQVAQRLGFECQATYFYTSRLAKMQPSPSYASYARHLISDHALIVDLCGTGWSLANFAASLGLDNVPVFFLHKLPTAPAYEAMAATPQTCRFHTLVPAEETVVQNTMLEMCNYAMHGMVEDVRLIQDFAIPVFASDNRSPETLATVQAQHDCFRTGLQLMEKYDLHEVFALDDASLVAVTTALYQMLSQQMELRSIYGSSHTAEESSVRRALGCA
;
A
#
# COMPACT_ATOMS: atom_id res chain seq x y z
N MET A 1 0.05 24.83 20.08
CA MET A 1 -1.10 24.27 20.82
C MET A 1 -2.07 23.75 19.78
N ASN A 2 -1.80 22.54 19.26
CA ASN A 2 -2.65 21.91 18.26
C ASN A 2 -3.61 20.99 18.99
N THR A 3 -4.89 21.28 18.86
CA THR A 3 -5.99 20.47 19.34
C THR A 3 -5.94 19.10 18.66
N ALA A 4 -5.92 18.03 19.45
CA ALA A 4 -6.00 16.66 18.96
C ALA A 4 -7.21 16.48 18.01
N PRO A 5 -7.07 15.72 16.91
CA PRO A 5 -8.16 15.49 15.98
C PRO A 5 -9.28 14.67 16.67
N ASN A 6 -10.50 15.19 16.59
CA ASN A 6 -11.70 14.58 17.16
C ASN A 6 -12.23 13.50 16.20
N SER A 7 -12.66 12.36 16.72
CA SER A 7 -13.12 11.16 15.98
C SER A 7 -14.28 11.35 14.98
N ASN A 8 -14.84 12.55 14.90
CA ASN A 8 -16.00 12.88 14.06
C ASN A 8 -15.67 13.20 12.59
N GLN A 9 -14.41 13.20 12.16
CA GLN A 9 -14.04 13.39 10.74
C GLN A 9 -14.19 12.12 9.88
N PHE A 10 -14.43 10.96 10.49
CA PHE A 10 -14.36 9.64 9.84
C PHE A 10 -15.70 9.11 9.29
N THR A 11 -16.84 9.74 9.61
CA THR A 11 -18.16 9.07 9.52
C THR A 11 -18.92 9.23 8.19
N SER A 12 -18.37 9.86 7.14
CA SER A 12 -19.15 10.24 5.94
C SER A 12 -18.73 9.66 4.59
N TYR A 13 -17.77 8.72 4.50
CA TYR A 13 -17.11 8.44 3.21
C TYR A 13 -17.09 6.98 2.71
N LEU A 14 -18.09 6.17 3.07
CA LEU A 14 -18.16 4.78 2.58
C LEU A 14 -19.44 4.48 1.82
N ILE A 15 -19.45 4.71 0.50
CA ILE A 15 -20.18 3.90 -0.48
C ILE A 15 -19.45 3.94 -1.83
N GLY A 16 -19.11 2.76 -2.38
CA GLY A 16 -18.97 2.58 -3.83
C GLY A 16 -17.71 1.87 -4.30
N ALA A 17 -17.73 0.54 -4.31
CA ALA A 17 -16.86 -0.24 -5.19
C ALA A 17 -17.22 0.07 -6.67
N PRO A 18 -16.26 0.34 -7.57
CA PRO A 18 -16.56 0.41 -8.99
C PRO A 18 -16.77 -1.02 -9.53
N THR A 19 -18.03 -1.44 -9.64
CA THR A 19 -18.40 -2.57 -10.49
C THR A 19 -18.41 -2.10 -11.95
N ALA A 20 -17.43 -2.53 -12.74
CA ALA A 20 -17.53 -2.52 -14.19
C ALA A 20 -17.03 -3.86 -14.73
N ALA A 21 -17.94 -4.82 -14.84
CA ALA A 21 -17.71 -6.01 -15.66
C ALA A 21 -17.77 -5.58 -17.14
N PRO A 22 -16.78 -5.94 -17.98
CA PRO A 22 -16.85 -5.65 -19.41
C PRO A 22 -17.93 -6.52 -20.06
N LYS A 23 -18.88 -5.88 -20.76
CA LYS A 23 -19.78 -6.57 -21.68
C LYS A 23 -19.00 -7.07 -22.90
N PRO A 24 -19.23 -8.30 -23.39
CA PRO A 24 -18.73 -8.69 -24.70
C PRO A 24 -19.53 -7.97 -25.80
N ALA A 25 -18.86 -7.32 -26.73
CA ALA A 25 -19.47 -6.75 -27.93
C ALA A 25 -19.93 -7.88 -28.88
N PRO A 26 -21.08 -7.75 -29.56
CA PRO A 26 -21.50 -8.71 -30.56
C PRO A 26 -20.71 -8.50 -31.86
N ALA A 27 -20.28 -9.61 -32.47
CA ALA A 27 -19.70 -9.63 -33.81
C ALA A 27 -20.82 -9.55 -34.86
N LEU A 28 -20.64 -8.69 -35.88
CA LEU A 28 -21.40 -8.75 -37.13
C LEU A 28 -20.45 -8.99 -38.31
N PRO A 29 -20.82 -9.84 -39.27
CA PRO A 29 -19.98 -10.17 -40.41
C PRO A 29 -20.24 -9.21 -41.57
N ILE A 30 -19.20 -8.83 -42.30
CA ILE A 30 -19.35 -8.25 -43.64
C ILE A 30 -18.31 -8.85 -44.58
N SER A 31 -18.82 -9.31 -45.73
CA SER A 31 -18.13 -9.94 -46.86
C SER A 31 -17.26 -8.96 -47.67
N PRO A 32 -16.40 -9.47 -48.58
CA PRO A 32 -15.19 -8.77 -48.98
C PRO A 32 -15.36 -7.97 -50.27
N GLU A 33 -14.88 -6.72 -50.26
CA GLU A 33 -14.47 -6.03 -51.48
C GLU A 33 -13.04 -5.51 -51.30
N ALA A 34 -12.14 -6.04 -52.13
CA ALA A 34 -10.73 -5.74 -52.11
C ALA A 34 -10.47 -4.36 -52.70
N THR A 35 -10.01 -3.43 -51.85
CA THR A 35 -9.23 -2.27 -52.28
C THR A 35 -7.82 -2.45 -51.71
N ASN A 36 -6.81 -2.33 -52.57
CA ASN A 36 -5.39 -2.50 -52.23
C ASN A 36 -4.84 -1.28 -51.44
N ALA A 37 -5.57 -0.80 -50.43
CA ALA A 37 -5.06 0.07 -49.40
C ALA A 37 -4.86 -0.78 -48.15
N ARG A 38 -3.64 -0.83 -47.61
CA ARG A 38 -3.43 -1.49 -46.31
C ARG A 38 -4.35 -0.83 -45.29
N SER A 39 -5.14 -1.62 -44.58
CA SER A 39 -5.95 -1.14 -43.46
C SER A 39 -5.07 -0.41 -42.45
N LEU A 40 -5.55 0.72 -41.92
CA LEU A 40 -4.85 1.43 -40.84
C LEU A 40 -4.60 0.48 -39.65
N PRO A 41 -3.47 0.59 -38.96
CA PRO A 41 -3.21 -0.21 -37.77
C PRO A 41 -4.26 0.10 -36.69
N SER A 42 -4.86 -0.95 -36.14
CA SER A 42 -5.74 -0.85 -34.96
C SER A 42 -4.88 -0.71 -33.71
N VAL A 43 -5.08 0.37 -32.96
CA VAL A 43 -4.27 0.69 -31.76
C VAL A 43 -5.14 1.25 -30.65
N ARG A 44 -4.70 1.10 -29.41
CA ARG A 44 -5.17 1.92 -28.30
C ARG A 44 -4.26 3.12 -28.14
N THR A 45 -4.83 4.20 -27.63
CA THR A 45 -4.07 5.39 -27.27
C THR A 45 -4.17 5.67 -25.78
N PHE A 46 -3.09 6.15 -25.18
CA PHE A 46 -3.04 6.43 -23.76
C PHE A 46 -2.40 7.78 -23.52
N ASP A 47 -2.95 8.55 -22.59
CA ASP A 47 -2.16 9.57 -21.91
C ASP A 47 -1.03 8.93 -21.07
N VAL A 48 -0.05 9.73 -20.68
CA VAL A 48 1.11 9.31 -19.88
C VAL A 48 0.98 9.69 -18.41
N PHE A 49 0.81 10.97 -18.08
CA PHE A 49 0.96 11.49 -16.71
C PHE A 49 -0.36 11.47 -15.98
N ASP A 50 -0.39 10.96 -14.75
CA ASP A 50 -1.61 10.68 -13.99
C ASP A 50 -2.54 9.63 -14.67
N THR A 51 -2.07 9.02 -15.77
CA THR A 51 -2.71 7.91 -16.47
C THR A 51 -1.90 6.62 -16.40
N LEU A 52 -0.69 6.57 -16.94
CA LEU A 52 0.19 5.39 -16.87
C LEU A 52 1.23 5.48 -15.76
N ILE A 53 1.72 6.68 -15.52
CA ILE A 53 2.65 7.00 -14.45
C ILE A 53 2.10 8.17 -13.67
N ALA A 54 2.39 8.23 -12.38
CA ALA A 54 2.13 9.39 -11.56
C ALA A 54 3.42 9.88 -10.92
N ARG A 55 3.32 11.01 -10.21
CA ARG A 55 4.36 11.44 -9.29
C ARG A 55 4.09 10.92 -7.89
N ARG A 56 5.16 10.61 -7.15
CA ARG A 56 5.13 10.23 -5.74
C ARG A 56 4.59 11.39 -4.90
N CYS A 57 5.14 12.58 -5.07
CA CYS A 57 4.52 13.80 -4.58
C CYS A 57 3.22 14.06 -5.37
N ILE A 58 2.09 14.08 -4.68
CA ILE A 58 0.75 14.15 -5.30
C ILE A 58 0.62 15.42 -6.18
N GLU A 59 1.09 16.56 -5.69
CA GLU A 59 1.02 17.81 -6.42
C GLU A 59 2.29 18.03 -7.27
N PRO A 60 2.17 18.28 -8.59
CA PRO A 60 3.33 18.49 -9.47
C PRO A 60 4.26 19.59 -8.99
N SER A 61 3.74 20.65 -8.36
CA SER A 61 4.57 21.75 -7.87
C SER A 61 5.55 21.37 -6.75
N LYS A 62 5.37 20.21 -6.09
CA LYS A 62 6.32 19.71 -5.10
C LYS A 62 7.65 19.31 -5.72
N VAL A 63 7.67 18.90 -6.99
CA VAL A 63 8.93 18.70 -7.74
C VAL A 63 9.78 19.98 -7.70
N PHE A 64 9.15 21.13 -7.94
CA PHE A 64 9.84 22.43 -7.91
C PHE A 64 10.35 22.81 -6.52
N GLU A 65 9.60 22.47 -5.47
CA GLU A 65 10.06 22.67 -4.08
C GLU A 65 11.26 21.79 -3.74
N ILE A 66 11.29 20.54 -4.23
CA ILE A 66 12.44 19.64 -4.05
C ILE A 66 13.67 20.21 -4.76
N ILE A 67 13.51 20.71 -6.00
CA ILE A 67 14.59 21.38 -6.75
C ILE A 67 15.11 22.58 -5.96
N ALA A 68 14.21 23.48 -5.55
CA ALA A 68 14.56 24.68 -4.80
C ALA A 68 15.37 24.35 -3.53
N LYS A 69 14.97 23.30 -2.80
CA LYS A 69 15.69 22.85 -1.60
C LYS A 69 17.06 22.26 -1.92
N ARG A 70 17.18 21.40 -2.95
CA ARG A 70 18.44 20.74 -3.30
C ARG A 70 19.46 21.68 -3.94
N ALA A 71 18.98 22.68 -4.67
CA ALA A 71 19.81 23.72 -5.28
C ALA A 71 20.10 24.91 -4.35
N ASP A 72 19.59 24.90 -3.11
CA ASP A 72 19.62 26.03 -2.17
C ASP A 72 19.15 27.35 -2.82
N LEU A 73 18.08 27.26 -3.61
CA LEU A 73 17.53 28.36 -4.41
C LEU A 73 16.03 28.56 -4.12
N PRO A 74 15.64 29.19 -3.00
CA PRO A 74 14.24 29.34 -2.58
C PRO A 74 13.33 30.04 -3.61
N ALA A 75 13.90 30.95 -4.41
CA ALA A 75 13.17 31.67 -5.46
C ALA A 75 12.78 30.80 -6.66
N PHE A 76 13.41 29.61 -6.82
CA PHE A 76 13.25 28.74 -7.98
C PHE A 76 11.78 28.36 -8.22
N THR A 77 11.05 27.92 -7.19
CA THR A 77 9.66 27.46 -7.33
C THR A 77 8.75 28.52 -7.96
N ALA A 78 8.86 29.77 -7.51
CA ALA A 78 8.04 30.86 -8.03
C ALA A 78 8.45 31.24 -9.46
N ALA A 79 9.76 31.37 -9.70
CA ALA A 79 10.30 31.69 -11.01
C ALA A 79 9.96 30.62 -12.06
N ARG A 80 10.05 29.33 -11.70
CA ARG A 80 9.75 28.19 -12.57
C ARG A 80 8.28 28.15 -13.01
N LYS A 81 7.35 28.42 -12.10
CA LYS A 81 5.92 28.53 -12.41
C LYS A 81 5.63 29.73 -13.32
N GLN A 82 6.29 30.87 -13.05
CA GLN A 82 6.10 32.07 -13.86
C GLN A 82 6.67 31.92 -15.28
N ALA A 83 7.84 31.31 -15.42
CA ALA A 83 8.48 31.02 -16.70
C ALA A 83 7.54 30.20 -17.61
N GLU A 84 6.99 29.09 -17.10
CA GLU A 84 6.02 28.27 -17.84
C GLU A 84 4.74 29.04 -18.19
N ALA A 85 4.19 29.80 -17.24
CA ALA A 85 2.96 30.58 -17.46
C ALA A 85 3.10 31.63 -18.57
N LYS A 86 4.30 32.22 -18.76
CA LYS A 86 4.57 33.14 -19.87
C LYS A 86 4.51 32.44 -21.23
N LEU A 87 4.97 31.18 -21.28
CA LEU A 87 5.08 30.38 -22.51
C LEU A 87 3.79 29.65 -22.87
N ALA A 88 2.93 29.36 -21.90
CA ALA A 88 1.74 28.52 -22.03
C ALA A 88 0.71 28.94 -23.11
N LYS A 89 0.86 30.11 -23.73
CA LYS A 89 0.03 30.57 -24.86
C LYS A 89 0.50 30.05 -26.23
N HIS A 90 1.69 29.48 -26.29
CA HIS A 90 2.32 28.97 -27.52
C HIS A 90 2.90 27.59 -27.25
N PRO A 91 3.17 26.77 -28.29
CA PRO A 91 3.94 25.55 -28.09
C PRO A 91 5.30 25.83 -27.47
N TYR A 92 5.63 25.10 -26.41
CA TYR A 92 6.87 25.27 -25.65
C TYR A 92 7.43 23.93 -25.19
N ASN A 93 8.69 23.93 -24.79
CA ASN A 93 9.39 22.77 -24.26
C ASN A 93 10.24 23.17 -23.05
N LEU A 94 10.89 22.18 -22.43
CA LEU A 94 11.73 22.41 -21.26
C LEU A 94 12.89 23.39 -21.51
N ASP A 95 13.52 23.38 -22.69
CA ASP A 95 14.59 24.32 -23.04
C ASP A 95 14.11 25.77 -22.97
N MET A 96 12.96 26.07 -23.59
CA MET A 96 12.38 27.42 -23.58
C MET A 96 12.02 27.90 -22.16
N ILE A 97 11.56 26.98 -21.29
CA ILE A 97 11.29 27.31 -19.89
C ILE A 97 12.60 27.71 -19.18
N TYR A 98 13.69 27.00 -19.46
CA TYR A 98 14.98 27.29 -18.86
C TYR A 98 15.63 28.56 -19.40
N ASP A 99 15.39 28.92 -20.66
CA ASP A 99 15.77 30.23 -21.21
C ASP A 99 15.08 31.38 -20.43
N GLU A 100 13.79 31.23 -20.11
CA GLU A 100 13.04 32.20 -19.29
C GLU A 100 13.54 32.24 -17.83
N LEU A 101 13.98 31.10 -17.28
CA LEU A 101 14.55 31.02 -15.93
C LEU A 101 15.93 31.66 -15.84
N GLU A 102 16.79 31.43 -16.84
CA GLU A 102 18.11 32.05 -16.93
C GLU A 102 17.99 33.57 -16.80
N ALA A 103 17.08 34.18 -17.57
CA ALA A 103 16.81 35.60 -17.51
C ALA A 103 16.18 36.05 -16.17
N ALA A 104 15.23 35.26 -15.63
CA ALA A 104 14.49 35.63 -14.42
C ALA A 104 15.35 35.56 -13.14
N LEU A 105 16.29 34.61 -13.10
CA LEU A 105 17.13 34.34 -11.93
C LEU A 105 18.59 34.79 -12.10
N GLN A 106 18.94 35.34 -13.28
CA GLN A 106 20.31 35.77 -13.62
C GLN A 106 21.33 34.65 -13.48
N LEU A 107 20.94 33.45 -13.90
CA LEU A 107 21.78 32.26 -13.83
C LEU A 107 22.82 32.29 -14.95
N ASP A 108 24.00 31.74 -14.71
CA ASP A 108 24.95 31.47 -15.79
C ASP A 108 24.57 30.18 -16.56
N PRO A 109 25.15 29.93 -17.76
CA PRO A 109 24.81 28.74 -18.54
C PRO A 109 25.09 27.40 -17.86
N ILE A 110 26.07 27.34 -16.95
CA ILE A 110 26.41 26.13 -16.19
C ILE A 110 25.34 25.90 -15.12
N GLU A 111 24.96 26.94 -14.38
CA GLU A 111 23.90 26.89 -13.37
C GLU A 111 22.55 26.51 -14.00
N THR A 112 22.19 27.12 -15.13
CA THR A 112 20.96 26.80 -15.88
C THR A 112 20.95 25.33 -16.32
N ALA A 113 22.04 24.84 -16.90
CA ALA A 113 22.15 23.44 -17.31
C ALA A 113 22.08 22.47 -16.13
N ALA A 114 22.72 22.81 -15.00
CA ALA A 114 22.68 22.00 -13.78
C ALA A 114 21.28 21.93 -13.18
N LEU A 115 20.56 23.06 -13.11
CA LEU A 115 19.17 23.09 -12.65
C LEU A 115 18.24 22.29 -13.57
N LYS A 116 18.48 22.32 -14.89
CA LYS A 116 17.69 21.53 -15.86
C LYS A 116 17.91 20.04 -15.69
N ALA A 117 19.16 19.62 -15.53
CA ALA A 117 19.48 18.24 -15.23
C ALA A 117 18.84 17.80 -13.90
N LEU A 118 18.89 18.66 -12.88
CA LEU A 118 18.28 18.39 -11.57
C LEU A 118 16.74 18.24 -11.64
N GLU A 119 16.03 19.04 -12.45
CA GLU A 119 14.58 18.85 -12.67
C GLU A 119 14.28 17.49 -13.30
N ILE A 120 15.06 17.07 -14.30
CA ILE A 120 14.91 15.75 -14.93
C ILE A 120 15.21 14.62 -13.95
N ASP A 121 16.27 14.74 -13.15
CA ASP A 121 16.64 13.73 -12.16
C ASP A 121 15.57 13.60 -11.07
N ILE A 122 15.00 14.71 -10.61
CA ILE A 122 13.91 14.67 -9.63
C ILE A 122 12.64 14.09 -10.24
N GLU A 123 12.27 14.41 -11.48
CA GLU A 123 11.14 13.75 -12.16
C GLU A 123 11.37 12.23 -12.25
N LEU A 124 12.59 11.79 -12.57
CA LEU A 124 12.97 10.38 -12.56
C LEU A 124 12.90 9.78 -11.16
N GLU A 125 13.22 10.51 -10.10
CA GLU A 125 13.05 10.01 -8.73
C GLU A 125 11.58 9.90 -8.34
N GLN A 126 10.75 10.87 -8.74
CA GLN A 126 9.35 10.98 -8.34
C GLN A 126 8.42 10.07 -9.14
N VAL A 127 8.83 9.53 -10.29
CA VAL A 127 7.95 8.66 -11.08
C VAL A 127 7.55 7.39 -10.32
N ILE A 128 6.25 7.10 -10.34
CA ILE A 128 5.66 5.86 -9.83
C ILE A 128 4.71 5.27 -10.89
N PRO A 129 4.60 3.94 -10.99
CA PRO A 129 3.69 3.31 -11.93
C PRO A 129 2.24 3.42 -11.48
N ILE A 130 1.32 3.48 -12.44
CA ILE A 130 -0.09 3.13 -12.26
C ILE A 130 -0.27 1.75 -12.89
N ALA A 131 0.09 0.71 -12.13
CA ALA A 131 0.24 -0.66 -12.62
C ALA A 131 -1.04 -1.20 -13.30
N GLU A 132 -2.21 -0.80 -12.80
CA GLU A 132 -3.51 -1.16 -13.35
C GLU A 132 -3.70 -0.67 -14.79
N ASN A 133 -3.39 0.60 -15.08
CA ASN A 133 -3.49 1.14 -16.43
C ASN A 133 -2.35 0.64 -17.32
N MET A 134 -1.14 0.49 -16.78
CA MET A 134 0.00 -0.08 -17.52
C MET A 134 -0.27 -1.50 -18.01
N ALA A 135 -1.02 -2.31 -17.25
CA ALA A 135 -1.41 -3.66 -17.65
C ALA A 135 -2.35 -3.70 -18.88
N LEU A 136 -2.96 -2.57 -19.24
CA LEU A 136 -3.83 -2.48 -20.43
C LEU A 136 -3.06 -2.23 -21.73
N VAL A 137 -1.80 -1.77 -21.63
CA VAL A 137 -0.95 -1.39 -22.76
C VAL A 137 -0.44 -2.65 -23.47
N ARG A 138 -0.48 -2.62 -24.81
CA ARG A 138 -0.01 -3.69 -25.69
C ARG A 138 1.17 -3.23 -26.52
N HIS A 139 1.89 -4.18 -27.11
CA HIS A 139 2.86 -3.86 -28.14
C HIS A 139 2.16 -3.21 -29.34
N GLY A 140 2.71 -2.10 -29.82
CA GLY A 140 2.18 -1.33 -30.94
C GLY A 140 1.21 -0.21 -30.57
N ASP A 141 0.76 -0.13 -29.31
CA ASP A 141 -0.06 0.98 -28.84
C ASP A 141 0.71 2.32 -28.88
N VAL A 142 -0.04 3.42 -28.87
CA VAL A 142 0.50 4.78 -29.01
C VAL A 142 0.24 5.58 -27.75
N LEU A 143 1.30 6.16 -27.18
CA LEU A 143 1.20 7.08 -26.07
C LEU A 143 1.15 8.52 -26.62
N ILE A 144 0.21 9.33 -26.15
CA ILE A 144 0.02 10.72 -26.57
C ILE A 144 -0.02 11.60 -25.34
N SER A 145 0.98 12.47 -25.18
CA SER A 145 1.12 13.32 -23.99
C SER A 145 1.28 14.79 -24.37
N ASP A 146 0.51 15.65 -23.70
CA ASP A 146 0.70 17.10 -23.73
C ASP A 146 1.64 17.47 -22.59
N MET A 147 2.94 17.62 -22.88
CA MET A 147 3.97 17.82 -21.87
C MET A 147 5.16 18.61 -22.42
N TYR A 148 5.78 19.44 -21.58
CA TYR A 148 7.01 20.18 -21.92
C TYR A 148 8.27 19.30 -21.96
N LEU A 149 8.23 18.11 -21.36
CA LEU A 149 9.32 17.14 -21.36
C LEU A 149 9.42 16.46 -22.73
N GLY A 150 10.63 16.38 -23.28
CA GLY A 150 10.87 15.70 -24.55
C GLY A 150 10.63 14.18 -24.48
N ALA A 151 10.33 13.58 -25.63
CA ALA A 151 10.02 12.15 -25.77
C ALA A 151 11.11 11.22 -25.17
N ALA A 152 12.38 11.59 -25.28
CA ALA A 152 13.48 10.81 -24.71
C ALA A 152 13.44 10.76 -23.16
N ILE A 153 13.04 11.85 -22.50
CA ILE A 153 12.91 11.90 -21.04
C ILE A 153 11.67 11.12 -20.60
N ILE A 154 10.54 11.31 -21.28
CA ILE A 154 9.30 10.57 -21.01
C ILE A 154 9.52 9.06 -21.17
N ARG A 155 10.28 8.62 -22.18
CA ARG A 155 10.63 7.21 -22.33
C ARG A 155 11.43 6.69 -21.13
N LYS A 156 12.39 7.44 -20.61
CA LYS A 156 13.14 7.05 -19.39
C LYS A 156 12.23 6.95 -18.17
N LEU A 157 11.26 7.86 -18.01
CA LEU A 157 10.27 7.81 -16.93
C LEU A 157 9.43 6.52 -17.01
N LEU A 158 8.91 6.21 -18.20
CA LEU A 158 8.14 5.00 -18.45
C LEU A 158 8.97 3.72 -18.26
N ASP A 159 10.24 3.71 -18.68
CA ASP A 159 11.15 2.58 -18.46
C ASP A 159 11.39 2.35 -16.96
N LYS A 160 11.62 3.43 -16.20
CA LYS A 160 11.81 3.37 -14.75
C LYS A 160 10.56 2.93 -14.01
N ALA A 161 9.38 3.32 -14.49
CA ALA A 161 8.10 2.83 -13.99
C ALA A 161 7.80 1.38 -14.38
N GLY A 162 8.60 0.76 -15.26
CA GLY A 162 8.49 -0.66 -15.62
C GLY A 162 7.61 -0.93 -16.84
N LEU A 163 7.38 0.05 -17.73
CA LEU A 163 6.65 -0.21 -18.98
C LEU A 163 7.51 -1.02 -19.94
N ASP A 164 7.23 -2.33 -20.00
CA ASP A 164 7.96 -3.32 -20.81
C ASP A 164 7.49 -3.40 -22.29
N LYS A 165 6.39 -2.71 -22.63
CA LYS A 165 5.79 -2.75 -23.96
C LYS A 165 6.52 -1.85 -24.96
N LYS A 166 6.56 -2.31 -26.21
CA LYS A 166 7.09 -1.55 -27.35
C LYS A 166 5.97 -0.68 -27.91
N VAL A 167 6.02 0.60 -27.59
CA VAL A 167 4.99 1.60 -27.93
C VAL A 167 5.60 2.76 -28.69
N SER A 168 4.77 3.44 -29.49
CA SER A 168 5.14 4.74 -30.06
C SER A 168 4.79 5.86 -29.07
N LEU A 169 5.53 6.96 -29.10
CA LEU A 169 5.30 8.11 -28.22
C LEU A 169 5.19 9.39 -29.04
N ILE A 170 4.05 10.06 -28.92
CA ILE A 170 3.76 11.37 -29.50
C ILE A 170 3.73 12.36 -28.35
N VAL A 171 4.60 13.36 -28.41
CA VAL A 171 4.67 14.44 -27.42
C VAL A 171 4.29 15.73 -28.11
N THR A 172 3.34 16.45 -27.51
CA THR A 172 2.96 17.79 -27.94
C THR A 172 2.89 18.70 -26.72
N SER A 173 2.69 20.00 -26.89
CA SER A 173 2.52 20.94 -25.76
C SER A 173 1.05 21.23 -25.43
N ASP A 174 0.13 21.00 -26.38
CA ASP A 174 -1.30 21.37 -26.30
C ASP A 174 -2.15 20.61 -27.34
N GLY A 175 -1.64 19.54 -27.93
CA GLY A 175 -2.24 18.85 -29.08
C GLY A 175 -3.50 18.08 -28.72
N LYS A 176 -3.53 17.41 -27.56
CA LYS A 176 -4.77 16.76 -27.06
C LYS A 176 -5.75 17.80 -26.55
N ARG A 177 -5.28 18.78 -25.76
CA ARG A 177 -6.10 19.85 -25.19
C ARG A 177 -6.74 20.75 -26.24
N SER A 178 -6.02 21.13 -27.29
CA SER A 178 -6.60 21.85 -28.45
C SER A 178 -7.35 20.93 -29.41
N GLY A 179 -7.08 19.62 -29.36
CA GLY A 179 -7.59 18.60 -30.27
C GLY A 179 -6.89 18.53 -31.63
N ALA A 180 -5.85 19.34 -31.85
CA ALA A 180 -5.11 19.38 -33.10
C ALA A 180 -4.44 18.04 -33.47
N ILE A 181 -4.19 17.17 -32.48
CA ILE A 181 -3.54 15.87 -32.73
C ILE A 181 -4.48 14.83 -33.36
N TRP A 182 -5.79 14.92 -33.08
CA TRP A 182 -6.73 13.84 -33.41
C TRP A 182 -6.93 13.63 -34.92
N PRO A 183 -7.04 14.68 -35.77
CA PRO A 183 -7.10 14.49 -37.22
C PRO A 183 -5.87 13.79 -37.79
N GLN A 184 -4.67 14.15 -37.30
CA GLN A 184 -3.42 13.52 -37.73
C GLN A 184 -3.36 12.07 -37.26
N ALA A 185 -3.82 11.79 -36.04
CA ALA A 185 -3.88 10.43 -35.50
C ALA A 185 -4.83 9.55 -36.33
N GLN A 186 -6.07 9.99 -36.57
CA GLN A 186 -7.06 9.24 -37.35
C GLN A 186 -6.68 9.05 -38.82
N ALA A 187 -5.90 9.96 -39.40
CA ALA A 187 -5.38 9.79 -40.77
C ALA A 187 -4.39 8.62 -40.88
N ASN A 188 -3.78 8.18 -39.77
CA ASN A 188 -2.71 7.18 -39.77
C ASN A 188 -3.04 5.95 -38.91
N LEU A 189 -4.06 6.01 -38.06
CA LEU A 189 -4.39 5.00 -37.05
C LEU A 189 -5.90 4.74 -37.01
N SER A 190 -6.28 3.49 -36.74
CA SER A 190 -7.63 3.14 -36.30
C SER A 190 -7.63 3.05 -34.77
N ILE A 191 -8.16 4.06 -34.09
CA ILE A 191 -8.11 4.15 -32.61
C ILE A 191 -9.28 3.36 -32.00
N GLU A 192 -8.96 2.33 -31.22
CA GLU A 192 -9.93 1.51 -30.49
C GLU A 192 -10.54 2.24 -29.29
N GLU A 193 -9.69 2.87 -28.48
CA GLU A 193 -10.03 3.63 -27.28
C GLU A 193 -8.87 4.58 -26.96
N HIS A 194 -9.18 5.77 -26.44
CA HIS A 194 -8.25 6.63 -25.71
C HIS A 194 -8.49 6.55 -24.20
N LEU A 195 -7.45 6.27 -23.41
CA LEU A 195 -7.51 6.31 -21.94
C LEU A 195 -6.69 7.49 -21.42
N GLY A 196 -7.29 8.33 -20.58
CA GLY A 196 -6.59 9.42 -19.91
C GLY A 196 -7.29 9.95 -18.67
N ASP A 197 -6.61 10.81 -17.92
CA ASP A 197 -7.04 11.35 -16.64
C ASP A 197 -7.83 12.66 -16.79
N ASN A 198 -7.62 13.39 -17.87
CA ASN A 198 -8.17 14.72 -18.01
C ASN A 198 -9.52 14.72 -18.76
N LEU A 199 -10.57 15.15 -18.08
CA LEU A 199 -11.92 15.23 -18.66
C LEU A 199 -12.00 16.10 -19.93
N HIS A 200 -11.14 17.11 -20.07
CA HIS A 200 -11.13 17.93 -21.26
C HIS A 200 -10.26 17.32 -22.37
N SER A 201 -8.96 17.11 -22.13
CA SER A 201 -8.04 16.68 -23.20
C SER A 201 -8.18 15.21 -23.60
N ASP A 202 -8.67 14.35 -22.71
CA ASP A 202 -8.69 12.89 -22.92
C ASP A 202 -10.11 12.31 -23.03
N VAL A 203 -11.15 13.11 -22.80
CA VAL A 203 -12.55 12.65 -22.92
C VAL A 203 -13.32 13.56 -23.87
N GLU A 204 -13.44 14.84 -23.54
CA GLU A 204 -14.16 15.79 -24.38
C GLU A 204 -13.52 15.94 -25.76
N MET A 205 -12.20 16.16 -25.82
CA MET A 205 -11.51 16.43 -27.08
C MET A 205 -11.50 15.23 -28.04
N PRO A 206 -11.11 13.99 -27.66
CA PRO A 206 -11.23 12.83 -28.53
C PRO A 206 -12.69 12.56 -28.93
N GLY A 207 -13.64 12.78 -28.02
CA GLY A 207 -15.07 12.61 -28.28
C GLY A 207 -15.60 13.51 -29.40
N ARG A 208 -15.07 14.73 -29.57
CA ARG A 208 -15.41 15.62 -30.69
C ARG A 208 -14.97 15.08 -32.07
N PHE A 209 -14.09 14.09 -32.09
CA PHE A 209 -13.63 13.40 -33.31
C PHE A 209 -14.17 11.97 -33.40
N ASP A 210 -15.23 11.63 -32.65
CA ASP A 210 -15.84 10.30 -32.59
C ASP A 210 -14.87 9.18 -32.17
N ILE A 211 -13.82 9.52 -31.41
CA ILE A 211 -12.87 8.55 -30.87
C ILE A 211 -13.44 7.99 -29.55
N PRO A 212 -13.63 6.66 -29.41
CA PRO A 212 -14.01 6.06 -28.13
C PRO A 212 -12.99 6.42 -27.06
N ASN A 213 -13.47 6.80 -25.89
CA ASN A 213 -12.59 7.28 -24.82
C ASN A 213 -13.10 6.84 -23.45
N ARG A 214 -12.17 6.81 -22.48
CA ARG A 214 -12.45 6.45 -21.10
C ARG A 214 -11.59 7.29 -20.16
N HIS A 215 -12.27 7.90 -19.19
CA HIS A 215 -11.63 8.60 -18.08
C HIS A 215 -11.07 7.61 -17.05
N THR A 216 -9.91 7.90 -16.46
CA THR A 216 -9.39 7.21 -15.28
C THR A 216 -9.01 8.19 -14.18
N GLY A 217 -9.54 7.98 -12.98
CA GLY A 217 -9.23 8.80 -11.79
C GLY A 217 -8.37 8.07 -10.76
N ILE A 218 -7.85 6.88 -11.09
CA ILE A 218 -7.25 5.98 -10.09
C ILE A 218 -5.95 6.51 -9.48
N PHE A 219 -5.28 7.43 -10.18
CA PHE A 219 -4.09 8.14 -9.71
C PHE A 219 -4.40 9.04 -8.50
N GLY A 220 -5.64 9.47 -8.33
CA GLY A 220 -6.03 10.36 -7.24
C GLY A 220 -5.93 9.71 -5.86
N LEU A 221 -6.17 10.53 -4.84
CA LEU A 221 -6.28 10.06 -3.46
C LEU A 221 -7.56 9.23 -3.28
N ASN A 222 -7.44 8.11 -2.59
CA ASN A 222 -8.62 7.43 -2.04
C ASN A 222 -9.04 8.08 -0.70
N PRO A 223 -10.22 7.74 -0.14
CA PRO A 223 -10.69 8.35 1.10
C PRO A 223 -9.74 8.19 2.29
N VAL A 224 -9.01 7.09 2.40
CA VAL A 224 -8.07 6.88 3.51
C VAL A 224 -6.86 7.80 3.36
N GLU A 225 -6.29 7.84 2.15
CA GLU A 225 -5.14 8.70 1.85
C GLU A 225 -5.50 10.18 2.00
N ASP A 226 -6.70 10.58 1.60
CA ASP A 226 -7.21 11.94 1.80
C ASP A 226 -7.32 12.30 3.29
N VAL A 227 -7.86 11.40 4.11
CA VAL A 227 -7.91 11.62 5.57
C VAL A 227 -6.51 11.74 6.16
N LEU A 228 -5.58 10.86 5.77
CA LEU A 228 -4.17 10.93 6.21
C LEU A 228 -3.53 12.28 5.83
N MET A 229 -3.82 12.79 4.62
CA MET A 229 -3.40 14.13 4.19
C MET A 229 -3.98 15.23 5.09
N GLN A 230 -5.28 15.17 5.41
CA GLN A 230 -5.97 16.17 6.21
C GLN A 230 -5.46 16.23 7.66
N ILE A 231 -5.07 15.10 8.25
CA ILE A 231 -4.50 15.04 9.61
C ILE A 231 -2.99 15.32 9.65
N GLY A 232 -2.40 15.75 8.53
CA GLY A 232 -0.98 16.10 8.46
C GLY A 232 -0.04 14.89 8.46
N GLN A 233 -0.49 13.75 7.95
CA GLN A 233 0.32 12.53 7.75
C GLN A 233 0.59 12.35 6.25
N ARG A 234 1.15 13.37 5.61
CA ARG A 234 1.31 13.46 4.15
C ARG A 234 2.17 12.32 3.60
N GLN A 235 3.35 12.10 4.19
CA GLN A 235 4.28 11.09 3.71
C GLN A 235 3.71 9.66 3.86
N LEU A 236 2.88 9.43 4.88
CA LEU A 236 2.16 8.17 5.02
C LEU A 236 1.07 8.00 3.95
N ALA A 237 0.31 9.06 3.65
CA ALA A 237 -0.68 9.05 2.58
C ALA A 237 -0.04 8.77 1.21
N GLU A 238 1.06 9.45 0.90
CA GLU A 238 1.81 9.27 -0.34
C GLU A 238 2.41 7.85 -0.44
N LEU A 239 2.87 7.25 0.67
CA LEU A 239 3.34 5.86 0.74
C LEU A 239 2.19 4.87 0.46
N CYS A 240 1.07 4.99 1.16
CA CYS A 240 -0.11 4.16 0.94
C CYS A 240 -0.57 4.23 -0.54
N ARG A 241 -0.57 5.43 -1.12
CA ARG A 241 -0.89 5.66 -2.53
C ARG A 241 0.09 4.96 -3.46
N GLU A 242 1.40 5.09 -3.26
CA GLU A 242 2.38 4.40 -4.12
C GLU A 242 2.26 2.88 -4.02
N ILE A 243 2.03 2.32 -2.83
CA ILE A 243 1.80 0.87 -2.65
C ILE A 243 0.57 0.44 -3.48
N ARG A 244 -0.55 1.17 -3.36
CA ARG A 244 -1.80 0.88 -4.07
C ARG A 244 -1.66 0.97 -5.60
N LEU A 245 -0.92 1.97 -6.08
CA LEU A 245 -0.73 2.21 -7.51
C LEU A 245 0.32 1.30 -8.14
N SER A 246 1.33 0.88 -7.37
CA SER A 246 2.39 -0.02 -7.83
C SER A 246 1.99 -1.49 -7.80
N THR A 247 0.91 -1.84 -7.12
CA THR A 247 0.40 -3.21 -7.04
C THR A 247 -0.89 -3.36 -7.81
N TRP A 248 -1.00 -4.45 -8.58
CA TRP A 248 -2.18 -4.73 -9.39
C TRP A 248 -2.39 -6.23 -9.56
N SER A 249 -3.65 -6.61 -9.70
CA SER A 249 -4.08 -7.95 -10.09
C SER A 249 -5.38 -7.85 -10.89
N ALA A 250 -5.46 -8.58 -12.01
CA ALA A 250 -6.71 -8.71 -12.76
C ALA A 250 -7.77 -9.55 -12.03
N ASN A 251 -7.38 -10.39 -11.06
CA ASN A 251 -8.30 -11.09 -10.18
C ASN A 251 -8.89 -10.10 -9.15
N ALA A 252 -10.23 -10.00 -9.12
CA ALA A 252 -10.94 -9.04 -8.28
C ALA A 252 -10.68 -9.23 -6.77
N HIS A 253 -10.65 -10.47 -6.27
CA HIS A 253 -10.37 -10.73 -4.85
C HIS A 253 -8.95 -10.30 -4.48
N SER A 254 -7.96 -10.65 -5.31
CA SER A 254 -6.57 -10.22 -5.13
C SER A 254 -6.43 -8.70 -5.20
N ARG A 255 -7.16 -8.02 -6.08
CA ARG A 255 -7.16 -6.54 -6.12
C ARG A 255 -7.76 -5.94 -4.86
N THR A 256 -8.88 -6.48 -4.37
CA THR A 256 -9.51 -6.02 -3.12
C THR A 256 -8.52 -6.11 -1.97
N VAL A 257 -7.85 -7.25 -1.78
CA VAL A 257 -6.89 -7.39 -0.66
C VAL A 257 -5.65 -6.51 -0.85
N GLN A 258 -5.18 -6.27 -2.08
CA GLN A 258 -4.08 -5.32 -2.32
C GLN A 258 -4.46 -3.89 -1.89
N VAL A 259 -5.67 -3.43 -2.23
CA VAL A 259 -6.13 -2.08 -1.87
C VAL A 259 -6.31 -1.96 -0.36
N VAL A 260 -6.91 -2.97 0.28
CA VAL A 260 -7.07 -3.01 1.75
C VAL A 260 -5.70 -3.06 2.44
N GLN A 261 -4.76 -3.86 1.93
CA GLN A 261 -3.41 -3.96 2.50
C GLN A 261 -2.69 -2.62 2.44
N ALA A 262 -2.68 -1.98 1.26
CA ALA A 262 -2.00 -0.70 1.04
C ALA A 262 -2.61 0.45 1.87
N SER A 263 -3.95 0.50 1.93
CA SER A 263 -4.66 1.66 2.47
C SER A 263 -4.95 1.54 3.97
N LEU A 264 -5.09 0.32 4.50
CA LEU A 264 -5.60 0.11 5.86
C LEU A 264 -4.66 -0.75 6.71
N ASN A 265 -4.38 -1.99 6.30
CA ASN A 265 -3.61 -2.90 7.16
C ASN A 265 -2.15 -2.45 7.33
N PHE A 266 -1.45 -2.08 6.25
CA PHE A 266 -0.08 -1.58 6.31
C PHE A 266 0.08 -0.37 7.25
N PRO A 267 -0.70 0.73 7.11
CA PRO A 267 -0.58 1.86 8.03
C PRO A 267 -0.99 1.53 9.48
N ILE A 268 -1.97 0.65 9.71
CA ILE A 268 -2.31 0.17 11.07
C ILE A 268 -1.10 -0.53 11.71
N MET A 269 -0.43 -1.43 10.99
CA MET A 269 0.73 -2.16 11.51
C MET A 269 1.95 -1.25 11.67
N LEU A 270 2.11 -0.23 10.82
CA LEU A 270 3.16 0.78 10.96
C LEU A 270 2.99 1.55 12.28
N LEU A 271 1.78 2.05 12.55
CA LEU A 271 1.45 2.75 13.80
C LEU A 271 1.59 1.80 15.01
N GLY A 272 1.14 0.56 14.88
CA GLY A 272 1.35 -0.50 15.86
C GLY A 272 2.83 -0.72 16.19
N SER A 273 3.71 -0.64 15.19
CA SER A 273 5.16 -0.79 15.37
C SER A 273 5.77 0.38 16.14
N VAL A 274 5.25 1.60 15.96
CA VAL A 274 5.67 2.77 16.75
C VAL A 274 5.27 2.60 18.22
N ALA A 275 4.03 2.20 18.49
CA ALA A 275 3.56 1.90 19.85
C ALA A 275 4.40 0.80 20.50
N LEU A 276 4.62 -0.30 19.78
CA LEU A 276 5.41 -1.43 20.26
C LEU A 276 6.84 -1.01 20.60
N THR A 277 7.49 -0.20 19.75
CA THR A 277 8.84 0.30 20.00
C THR A 277 8.88 1.13 21.28
N ARG A 278 7.95 2.06 21.47
CA ARG A 278 7.86 2.89 22.69
C ARG A 278 7.66 2.05 23.94
N LEU A 279 6.76 1.06 23.87
CA LEU A 279 6.51 0.16 24.98
C LEU A 279 7.75 -0.70 25.30
N ALA A 280 8.42 -1.23 24.28
CA ALA A 280 9.61 -2.04 24.47
C ALA A 280 10.74 -1.23 25.12
N VAL A 281 10.93 0.03 24.73
CA VAL A 281 11.86 0.97 25.38
C VAL A 281 11.44 1.23 26.83
N GLN A 282 10.17 1.52 27.08
CA GLN A 282 9.64 1.80 28.42
C GLN A 282 9.83 0.61 29.39
N LEU A 283 9.68 -0.61 28.89
CA LEU A 283 9.80 -1.84 29.68
C LEU A 283 11.22 -2.43 29.67
N ASP A 284 12.17 -1.80 28.98
CA ASP A 284 13.53 -2.29 28.73
C ASP A 284 13.57 -3.74 28.20
N LYS A 285 12.76 -4.01 27.17
CA LYS A 285 12.65 -5.33 26.52
C LYS A 285 13.36 -5.32 25.18
N ARG A 286 14.34 -6.21 25.01
CA ARG A 286 15.21 -6.26 23.83
C ARG A 286 14.97 -7.50 22.96
N SER A 287 14.18 -8.47 23.43
CA SER A 287 13.79 -9.66 22.67
C SER A 287 12.29 -9.58 22.36
N ILE A 288 11.93 -9.28 21.12
CA ILE A 288 10.54 -9.06 20.70
C ILE A 288 10.03 -10.30 19.98
N LEU A 289 9.13 -11.06 20.63
CA LEU A 289 8.67 -12.36 20.17
C LEU A 289 7.33 -12.21 19.43
N PHE A 290 7.36 -12.18 18.11
CA PHE A 290 6.17 -12.06 17.27
C PHE A 290 5.46 -13.39 17.10
N SER A 291 4.23 -13.49 17.61
CA SER A 291 3.43 -14.70 17.50
C SER A 291 3.22 -15.09 16.03
N SER A 292 3.55 -16.33 15.70
CA SER A 292 3.47 -16.80 14.31
C SER A 292 2.06 -16.67 13.72
N ARG A 293 2.01 -16.64 12.39
CA ARG A 293 0.87 -16.36 11.52
C ARG A 293 0.52 -14.89 11.45
N ASP A 294 -0.19 -14.39 12.44
CA ASP A 294 -0.81 -13.06 12.36
C ASP A 294 0.23 -11.93 12.43
N CYS A 295 1.44 -12.22 12.94
CA CYS A 295 2.55 -11.28 12.94
C CYS A 295 3.62 -11.55 11.86
N ASP A 296 3.40 -12.48 10.92
CA ASP A 296 4.38 -12.86 9.88
C ASP A 296 4.83 -11.65 9.06
N ALA A 297 3.88 -10.85 8.57
CA ALA A 297 4.17 -9.60 7.89
C ALA A 297 4.59 -8.47 8.85
N TRP A 298 4.15 -8.51 10.11
CA TRP A 298 4.43 -7.44 11.07
C TRP A 298 5.90 -7.37 11.46
N MET A 299 6.51 -8.53 11.73
CA MET A 299 7.88 -8.61 12.23
C MET A 299 8.89 -7.81 11.36
N PRO A 300 8.98 -8.01 10.04
CA PRO A 300 9.90 -7.24 9.21
C PRO A 300 9.53 -5.75 9.11
N LEU A 301 8.25 -5.38 9.23
CA LEU A 301 7.86 -3.97 9.32
C LEU A 301 8.37 -3.34 10.61
N PHE A 302 8.18 -4.02 11.73
CA PHE A 302 8.66 -3.56 13.02
C PHE A 302 10.18 -3.42 13.05
N GLU A 303 10.94 -4.35 12.48
CA GLU A 303 12.40 -4.26 12.39
C GLU A 303 12.84 -2.96 11.70
N GLN A 304 12.23 -2.61 10.57
CA GLN A 304 12.53 -1.36 9.88
C GLN A 304 12.13 -0.12 10.69
N VAL A 305 10.99 -0.15 11.39
CA VAL A 305 10.54 0.95 12.26
C VAL A 305 11.47 1.12 13.46
N ALA A 306 11.82 0.03 14.14
CA ALA A 306 12.74 0.02 15.27
C ALA A 306 14.10 0.57 14.85
N GLN A 307 14.64 0.15 13.70
CA GLN A 307 15.87 0.69 13.14
C GLN A 307 15.79 2.20 12.90
N ARG A 308 14.70 2.69 12.29
CA ARG A 308 14.49 4.13 12.03
C ARG A 308 14.32 4.95 13.30
N LEU A 309 13.82 4.35 14.37
CA LEU A 309 13.70 4.96 15.70
C LEU A 309 14.97 4.81 16.55
N GLY A 310 16.03 4.17 16.03
CA GLY A 310 17.27 3.93 16.76
C GLY A 310 17.12 2.93 17.92
N PHE A 311 16.14 2.04 17.86
CA PHE A 311 15.88 1.03 18.87
C PHE A 311 16.53 -0.31 18.49
N GLU A 312 17.61 -0.66 19.18
CA GLU A 312 18.26 -1.96 19.03
C GLU A 312 17.48 -3.05 19.78
N CYS A 313 17.02 -4.07 19.05
CA CYS A 313 16.36 -5.24 19.60
C CYS A 313 16.52 -6.44 18.66
N GLN A 314 16.27 -7.64 19.18
CA GLN A 314 16.12 -8.86 18.41
C GLN A 314 14.63 -9.15 18.24
N ALA A 315 14.11 -9.03 17.01
CA ALA A 315 12.80 -9.57 16.67
C ALA A 315 12.93 -11.07 16.38
N THR A 316 11.96 -11.87 16.83
CA THR A 316 11.98 -13.32 16.63
C THR A 316 10.59 -13.83 16.29
N TYR A 317 10.51 -14.64 15.24
CA TYR A 317 9.28 -15.30 14.83
C TYR A 317 8.96 -16.45 15.79
N PHE A 318 8.06 -16.20 16.74
CA PHE A 318 7.70 -17.15 17.78
C PHE A 318 6.63 -18.11 17.25
N TYR A 319 7.07 -19.29 16.81
CA TYR A 319 6.17 -20.41 16.46
C TYR A 319 5.23 -20.74 17.62
N THR A 320 3.97 -20.33 17.49
CA THR A 320 2.99 -20.46 18.56
C THR A 320 1.58 -20.57 17.98
N SER A 321 0.71 -21.25 18.72
CA SER A 321 -0.72 -21.28 18.42
C SER A 321 -1.51 -21.53 19.69
N ARG A 322 -2.82 -21.34 19.62
CA ARG A 322 -3.71 -21.71 20.73
C ARG A 322 -3.59 -23.19 21.09
N LEU A 323 -3.46 -24.09 20.10
CA LEU A 323 -3.30 -25.52 20.34
C LEU A 323 -1.97 -25.84 21.02
N ALA A 324 -0.86 -25.34 20.47
CA ALA A 324 0.48 -25.60 21.01
C ALA A 324 0.62 -25.09 22.46
N LYS A 325 -0.04 -23.96 22.78
CA LYS A 325 -0.08 -23.40 24.14
C LYS A 325 -0.90 -24.22 25.13
N MET A 326 -2.04 -24.76 24.71
CA MET A 326 -2.96 -25.49 25.61
C MET A 326 -2.65 -26.99 25.72
N GLN A 327 -1.97 -27.56 24.73
CA GLN A 327 -1.55 -28.96 24.70
C GLN A 327 -0.05 -29.06 24.38
N PRO A 328 0.84 -28.43 25.19
CA PRO A 328 2.25 -28.32 24.85
C PRO A 328 2.95 -29.67 24.95
N SER A 329 3.68 -30.05 23.90
CA SER A 329 4.65 -31.14 24.01
C SER A 329 5.83 -30.72 24.91
N PRO A 330 6.60 -31.67 25.48
CA PRO A 330 7.82 -31.33 26.20
C PRO A 330 8.81 -30.52 25.36
N SER A 331 8.87 -30.79 24.05
CA SER A 331 9.72 -30.08 23.10
C SER A 331 9.26 -28.63 22.91
N TYR A 332 7.96 -28.40 22.70
CA TYR A 332 7.40 -27.05 22.59
C TYR A 332 7.55 -26.25 23.88
N ALA A 333 7.32 -26.87 25.05
CA ALA A 333 7.54 -26.22 26.34
C ALA A 333 9.00 -25.81 26.53
N SER A 334 9.96 -26.66 26.13
CA SER A 334 11.39 -26.33 26.16
C SER A 334 11.74 -25.18 25.21
N TYR A 335 11.22 -25.21 23.98
CA TYR A 335 11.39 -24.15 22.99
C TYR A 335 10.88 -22.80 23.52
N ALA A 336 9.66 -22.77 24.06
CA ALA A 336 9.08 -21.53 24.60
C ALA A 336 9.86 -20.99 25.80
N ARG A 337 10.32 -21.85 26.73
CA ARG A 337 11.16 -21.42 27.87
C ARG A 337 12.48 -20.80 27.42
N HIS A 338 13.05 -21.28 26.32
CA HIS A 338 14.28 -20.72 25.78
C HIS A 338 14.09 -19.30 25.24
N LEU A 339 12.94 -19.03 24.61
CA LEU A 339 12.65 -17.71 24.04
C LEU A 339 12.09 -16.71 25.05
N ILE A 340 11.17 -17.13 25.93
CA ILE A 340 10.50 -16.26 26.90
C ILE A 340 11.44 -16.02 28.09
N SER A 341 12.44 -15.16 27.86
CA SER A 341 13.40 -14.69 28.86
C SER A 341 12.89 -13.44 29.60
N ASP A 342 13.64 -12.99 30.62
CA ASP A 342 13.34 -11.75 31.35
C ASP A 342 13.37 -10.51 30.43
N HIS A 343 14.09 -10.57 29.31
CA HIS A 343 14.15 -9.48 28.32
C HIS A 343 13.11 -9.61 27.21
N ALA A 344 12.26 -10.63 27.25
CA ALA A 344 11.26 -10.89 26.23
C ALA A 344 10.01 -10.04 26.39
N LEU A 345 9.47 -9.58 25.25
CA LEU A 345 8.12 -9.02 25.10
C LEU A 345 7.41 -9.84 24.02
N ILE A 346 6.29 -10.48 24.36
CA ILE A 346 5.51 -11.23 23.37
C ILE A 346 4.59 -10.26 22.64
N VAL A 347 4.51 -10.39 21.32
CA VAL A 347 3.64 -9.59 20.46
C VAL A 347 2.61 -10.51 19.81
N ASP A 348 1.38 -10.07 19.78
CA ASP A 348 0.28 -10.77 19.13
C ASP A 348 -0.67 -9.73 18.50
N LEU A 349 -1.33 -10.08 17.40
CA LEU A 349 -2.14 -9.14 16.63
C LEU A 349 -3.44 -8.83 17.37
N CYS A 350 -4.24 -9.87 17.57
CA CYS A 350 -5.53 -9.82 18.24
C CYS A 350 -5.62 -10.98 19.23
N GLY A 351 -6.12 -10.74 20.44
CA GLY A 351 -6.35 -11.86 21.34
C GLY A 351 -6.93 -11.53 22.69
N THR A 352 -7.56 -12.55 23.29
CA THR A 352 -8.03 -12.47 24.68
C THR A 352 -6.89 -12.60 25.69
N GLY A 353 -5.75 -13.20 25.29
CA GLY A 353 -4.65 -13.57 26.18
C GLY A 353 -4.84 -14.88 26.93
N TRP A 354 -6.03 -15.51 26.86
CA TRP A 354 -6.39 -16.70 27.66
C TRP A 354 -5.40 -17.86 27.53
N SER A 355 -5.09 -18.28 26.30
CA SER A 355 -4.18 -19.41 26.08
C SER A 355 -2.74 -19.10 26.46
N LEU A 356 -2.31 -17.85 26.32
CA LEU A 356 -0.96 -17.43 26.67
C LEU A 356 -0.77 -17.38 28.18
N ALA A 357 -1.75 -16.85 28.92
CA ALA A 357 -1.73 -16.83 30.38
C ALA A 357 -1.73 -18.25 30.97
N ASN A 358 -2.61 -19.13 30.49
CA ASN A 358 -2.63 -20.54 30.91
C ASN A 358 -1.32 -21.26 30.60
N PHE A 359 -0.71 -20.98 29.44
CA PHE A 359 0.59 -21.54 29.08
C PHE A 359 1.73 -20.99 29.95
N ALA A 360 1.76 -19.69 30.22
CA ALA A 360 2.72 -19.09 31.15
C ALA A 360 2.62 -19.74 32.55
N ALA A 361 1.40 -19.98 33.04
CA ALA A 361 1.18 -20.70 34.29
C ALA A 361 1.72 -22.13 34.27
N SER A 362 1.52 -22.88 33.18
CA SER A 362 2.04 -24.24 33.06
C SER A 362 3.57 -24.31 32.95
N LEU A 363 4.21 -23.22 32.51
CA LEU A 363 5.67 -23.07 32.52
C LEU A 363 6.23 -22.55 33.85
N GLY A 364 5.38 -22.11 34.79
CA GLY A 364 5.80 -21.48 36.04
C GLY A 364 6.30 -20.04 35.87
N LEU A 365 5.85 -19.35 34.82
CA LEU A 365 6.18 -17.97 34.53
C LEU A 365 5.15 -17.02 35.13
N ASP A 366 5.61 -15.85 35.59
CA ASP A 366 4.77 -14.78 36.13
C ASP A 366 5.13 -13.44 35.50
N ASN A 367 4.16 -12.53 35.45
CA ASN A 367 4.29 -11.17 34.89
C ASN A 367 4.87 -11.10 33.47
N VAL A 368 4.60 -12.10 32.62
CA VAL A 368 5.07 -12.11 31.23
C VAL A 368 4.48 -10.92 30.48
N PRO A 369 5.29 -9.97 29.97
CA PRO A 369 4.77 -8.81 29.27
C PRO A 369 4.33 -9.21 27.86
N VAL A 370 3.13 -8.75 27.49
CA VAL A 370 2.51 -9.07 26.20
C VAL A 370 1.93 -7.79 25.61
N PHE A 371 2.24 -7.51 24.35
CA PHE A 371 1.64 -6.44 23.57
C PHE A 371 0.64 -7.01 22.57
N PHE A 372 -0.60 -6.53 22.63
CA PHE A 372 -1.59 -6.74 21.59
C PHE A 372 -1.74 -5.47 20.75
N LEU A 373 -1.88 -5.62 19.42
CA LEU A 373 -2.43 -4.50 18.64
C LEU A 373 -3.87 -4.23 19.10
N HIS A 374 -4.66 -5.30 19.21
CA HIS A 374 -6.03 -5.26 19.71
C HIS A 374 -6.26 -6.33 20.79
N LYS A 375 -6.40 -5.89 22.03
CA LYS A 375 -6.80 -6.75 23.15
C LYS A 375 -8.29 -7.02 23.07
N LEU A 376 -8.69 -8.29 23.01
CA LEU A 376 -10.10 -8.67 22.99
C LEU A 376 -10.65 -8.86 24.41
N PRO A 377 -11.97 -8.70 24.61
CA PRO A 377 -12.62 -9.04 25.86
C PRO A 377 -12.48 -10.54 26.17
N THR A 378 -12.66 -10.90 27.44
CA THR A 378 -12.68 -12.31 27.85
C THR A 378 -13.78 -13.07 27.12
N ALA A 379 -13.47 -14.27 26.63
CA ALA A 379 -14.46 -15.11 25.95
C ALA A 379 -15.07 -16.10 26.96
N PRO A 380 -16.39 -16.05 27.23
CA PRO A 380 -17.03 -16.94 28.22
C PRO A 380 -16.81 -18.43 27.95
N ALA A 381 -16.77 -18.82 26.68
CA ALA A 381 -16.51 -20.22 26.29
C ALA A 381 -15.12 -20.71 26.72
N TYR A 382 -14.11 -19.84 26.73
CA TYR A 382 -12.76 -20.19 27.18
C TYR A 382 -12.64 -20.17 28.71
N GLU A 383 -13.25 -19.18 29.37
CA GLU A 383 -13.29 -19.11 30.84
C GLU A 383 -14.03 -20.32 31.45
N ALA A 384 -15.02 -20.87 30.74
CA ALA A 384 -15.71 -22.09 31.16
C ALA A 384 -14.82 -23.33 31.16
N MET A 385 -13.73 -23.35 30.38
CA MET A 385 -12.76 -24.45 30.37
C MET A 385 -11.73 -24.31 31.48
N ALA A 386 -11.15 -23.12 31.61
CA ALA A 386 -10.14 -22.78 32.60
C ALA A 386 -10.15 -21.27 32.83
N ALA A 387 -10.10 -20.84 34.08
CA ALA A 387 -9.99 -19.44 34.43
C ALA A 387 -8.68 -18.85 33.89
N THR A 388 -8.70 -17.63 33.34
CA THR A 388 -7.47 -16.94 32.94
C THR A 388 -6.62 -16.58 34.16
N PRO A 389 -5.40 -17.13 34.33
CA PRO A 389 -4.53 -16.78 35.46
C PRO A 389 -3.86 -15.41 35.25
N GLN A 390 -3.42 -14.78 36.34
CA GLN A 390 -2.74 -13.47 36.31
C GLN A 390 -1.22 -13.59 36.06
N THR A 391 -0.82 -14.42 35.09
CA THR A 391 0.58 -14.69 34.75
C THR A 391 1.15 -13.77 33.67
N CYS A 392 0.28 -13.03 32.96
CA CYS A 392 0.69 -12.09 31.91
C CYS A 392 0.29 -10.65 32.27
N ARG A 393 1.14 -9.70 31.88
CA ARG A 393 0.85 -8.28 31.89
C ARG A 393 0.52 -7.81 30.47
N PHE A 394 -0.75 -7.57 30.21
CA PHE A 394 -1.23 -7.16 28.89
C PHE A 394 -1.11 -5.65 28.68
N HIS A 395 -0.48 -5.28 27.58
CA HIS A 395 -0.42 -3.94 27.03
C HIS A 395 -1.13 -3.95 25.67
N THR A 396 -1.75 -2.84 25.29
CA THR A 396 -2.54 -2.79 24.07
C THR A 396 -2.55 -1.41 23.43
N LEU A 397 -2.62 -1.38 22.11
CA LEU A 397 -2.88 -0.13 21.38
C LEU A 397 -4.39 0.14 21.27
N VAL A 398 -5.16 -0.88 20.93
CA VAL A 398 -6.63 -0.83 20.87
C VAL A 398 -7.20 -1.67 22.03
N PRO A 399 -7.89 -1.06 23.00
CA PRO A 399 -8.31 -1.76 24.21
C PRO A 399 -9.59 -2.59 24.00
N ALA A 400 -9.89 -3.48 24.95
CA ALA A 400 -11.00 -4.43 24.82
C ALA A 400 -12.39 -3.78 24.87
N GLU A 401 -12.46 -2.57 25.40
CA GLU A 401 -13.66 -1.75 25.45
C GLU A 401 -14.00 -1.13 24.07
N GLU A 402 -13.08 -1.18 23.11
CA GLU A 402 -13.30 -0.61 21.78
C GLU A 402 -14.15 -1.55 20.91
N THR A 403 -15.46 -1.36 20.97
CA THR A 403 -16.45 -2.25 20.34
C THR A 403 -16.78 -1.92 18.88
N VAL A 404 -16.29 -0.78 18.38
CA VAL A 404 -16.55 -0.31 17.01
C VAL A 404 -15.65 -0.96 15.95
N VAL A 405 -14.66 -1.74 16.37
CA VAL A 405 -13.73 -2.46 15.49
C VAL A 405 -13.98 -3.97 15.51
N GLN A 406 -13.59 -4.66 14.45
CA GLN A 406 -13.78 -6.11 14.28
C GLN A 406 -12.43 -6.81 14.09
N ASN A 407 -12.04 -7.64 15.07
CA ASN A 407 -10.80 -8.42 15.05
C ASN A 407 -10.66 -9.31 13.83
N THR A 408 -11.75 -9.95 13.42
CA THR A 408 -11.76 -10.86 12.27
C THR A 408 -11.27 -10.20 10.97
N MET A 409 -11.58 -8.92 10.72
CA MET A 409 -11.11 -8.25 9.49
C MET A 409 -9.59 -8.04 9.51
N LEU A 410 -9.05 -7.69 10.68
CA LEU A 410 -7.61 -7.51 10.87
C LEU A 410 -6.85 -8.84 10.78
N GLU A 411 -7.39 -9.91 11.37
CA GLU A 411 -6.83 -11.26 11.28
C GLU A 411 -6.81 -11.76 9.82
N MET A 412 -7.89 -11.55 9.06
CA MET A 412 -7.97 -11.91 7.64
C MET A 412 -6.90 -11.20 6.78
N CYS A 413 -6.56 -9.95 7.11
CA CYS A 413 -5.52 -9.18 6.42
C CYS A 413 -4.09 -9.61 6.78
N ASN A 414 -3.93 -10.58 7.67
CA ASN A 414 -2.63 -11.02 8.19
C ASN A 414 -2.46 -12.55 8.17
N TYR A 415 -3.20 -13.25 7.31
CA TYR A 415 -2.97 -14.66 7.05
C TYR A 415 -1.54 -14.93 6.54
N ALA A 416 -0.85 -15.86 7.20
CA ALA A 416 0.44 -16.36 6.74
C ALA A 416 0.31 -17.37 5.60
N MET A 417 1.45 -17.65 4.95
CA MET A 417 1.61 -18.64 3.88
C MET A 417 1.84 -20.08 4.37
N HIS A 418 1.74 -20.32 5.68
CA HIS A 418 1.84 -21.64 6.30
C HIS A 418 0.66 -21.90 7.24
N GLY A 419 0.41 -23.18 7.54
CA GLY A 419 -0.64 -23.60 8.48
C GLY A 419 -0.34 -23.21 9.94
N MET A 420 -1.30 -23.47 10.82
CA MET A 420 -1.14 -23.28 12.26
C MET A 420 -0.01 -24.16 12.82
N VAL A 421 0.77 -23.62 13.76
CA VAL A 421 1.77 -24.40 14.50
C VAL A 421 1.07 -25.40 15.41
N GLU A 422 1.29 -26.69 15.21
CA GLU A 422 0.79 -27.75 16.08
C GLU A 422 1.80 -28.09 17.19
N ASP A 423 3.08 -28.10 16.85
CA ASP A 423 4.18 -28.41 17.77
C ASP A 423 5.49 -27.77 17.27
N VAL A 424 6.54 -27.82 18.09
CA VAL A 424 7.91 -27.48 17.68
C VAL A 424 8.84 -28.60 18.14
N ARG A 425 9.59 -29.18 17.20
CA ARG A 425 10.62 -30.19 17.47
C ARG A 425 11.97 -29.52 17.61
N LEU A 426 12.67 -29.80 18.70
CA LEU A 426 14.05 -29.37 18.90
C LEU A 426 15.00 -30.44 18.35
N ILE A 427 15.87 -30.04 17.41
CA ILE A 427 17.02 -30.84 16.98
C ILE A 427 18.27 -30.01 17.27
N GLN A 428 19.04 -30.41 18.30
CA GLN A 428 20.10 -29.58 18.87
C GLN A 428 19.51 -28.21 19.28
N ASP A 429 20.09 -27.11 18.79
CA ASP A 429 19.63 -25.75 19.06
C ASP A 429 18.61 -25.23 18.03
N PHE A 430 18.17 -26.07 17.10
CA PHE A 430 17.23 -25.68 16.04
C PHE A 430 15.78 -26.03 16.40
N ALA A 431 14.92 -25.01 16.36
CA ALA A 431 13.48 -25.15 16.48
C ALA A 431 12.86 -25.42 15.10
N ILE A 432 12.29 -26.62 14.92
CA ILE A 432 11.62 -27.04 13.69
C ILE A 432 10.11 -27.04 13.92
N PRO A 433 9.34 -26.10 13.33
CA PRO A 433 7.90 -26.06 13.50
C PRO A 433 7.24 -27.26 12.82
N VAL A 434 6.22 -27.81 13.47
CA VAL A 434 5.28 -28.75 12.88
C VAL A 434 4.02 -27.97 12.56
N PHE A 435 3.72 -27.81 11.27
CA PHE A 435 2.53 -27.10 10.82
C PHE A 435 1.39 -28.08 10.51
N ALA A 436 0.18 -27.67 10.87
CA ALA A 436 -1.04 -28.29 10.37
C ALA A 436 -1.09 -28.19 8.84
N SER A 437 -1.72 -29.18 8.20
CA SER A 437 -2.01 -29.12 6.77
C SER A 437 -2.84 -27.88 6.43
N ASP A 438 -2.41 -27.18 5.39
CA ASP A 438 -3.15 -26.04 4.87
C ASP A 438 -4.25 -26.51 3.92
N ASN A 439 -5.50 -26.35 4.36
CA ASN A 439 -6.68 -26.81 3.62
C ASN A 439 -7.34 -25.66 2.81
N ARG A 440 -6.71 -24.49 2.71
CA ARG A 440 -7.20 -23.38 1.88
C ARG A 440 -7.12 -23.75 0.41
N SER A 441 -8.06 -23.26 -0.39
CA SER A 441 -8.06 -23.54 -1.83
C SER A 441 -6.89 -22.81 -2.53
N PRO A 442 -6.46 -23.27 -3.74
CA PRO A 442 -5.45 -22.56 -4.51
C PRO A 442 -5.79 -21.09 -4.77
N GLU A 443 -7.06 -20.76 -4.95
CA GLU A 443 -7.54 -19.39 -5.16
C GLU A 443 -7.38 -18.53 -3.89
N THR A 444 -7.71 -19.10 -2.71
CA THR A 444 -7.48 -18.42 -1.44
C THR A 444 -5.98 -18.20 -1.22
N LEU A 445 -5.14 -19.21 -1.47
CA LEU A 445 -3.68 -19.10 -1.33
C LEU A 445 -3.08 -18.06 -2.29
N ALA A 446 -3.55 -17.99 -3.53
CA ALA A 446 -3.13 -16.94 -4.47
C ALA A 446 -3.51 -15.54 -3.97
N THR A 447 -4.68 -15.41 -3.33
CA THR A 447 -5.12 -14.14 -2.75
C THR A 447 -4.28 -13.75 -1.53
N VAL A 448 -3.92 -14.72 -0.66
CA VAL A 448 -2.97 -14.50 0.45
C VAL A 448 -1.60 -14.08 -0.09
N GLN A 449 -1.10 -14.74 -1.14
CA GLN A 449 0.16 -14.36 -1.78
C GLN A 449 0.13 -12.91 -2.29
N ALA A 450 -0.95 -12.50 -2.95
CA ALA A 450 -1.11 -11.13 -3.44
C ALA A 450 -1.09 -10.09 -2.30
N GLN A 451 -1.66 -10.43 -1.13
CA GLN A 451 -1.61 -9.60 0.08
C GLN A 451 -0.18 -9.46 0.62
N HIS A 452 0.56 -10.58 0.70
CA HIS A 452 1.97 -10.59 1.12
C HIS A 452 2.87 -9.80 0.18
N ASP A 453 2.68 -9.96 -1.13
CA ASP A 453 3.46 -9.23 -2.14
C ASP A 453 3.19 -7.72 -2.08
N CYS A 454 1.93 -7.32 -1.84
CA CYS A 454 1.55 -5.93 -1.62
C CYS A 454 2.23 -5.36 -0.37
N PHE A 455 2.18 -6.08 0.75
CA PHE A 455 2.82 -5.64 1.99
C PHE A 455 4.34 -5.53 1.85
N ARG A 456 4.98 -6.49 1.17
CA ARG A 456 6.42 -6.45 0.87
C ARG A 456 6.79 -5.26 -0.02
N THR A 457 5.93 -4.91 -0.97
CA THR A 457 6.09 -3.69 -1.76
C THR A 457 6.09 -2.46 -0.85
N GLY A 458 5.19 -2.41 0.14
CA GLY A 458 5.21 -1.36 1.17
C GLY A 458 6.50 -1.28 1.97
N LEU A 459 7.04 -2.42 2.40
CA LEU A 459 8.33 -2.46 3.09
C LEU A 459 9.47 -1.89 2.24
N GLN A 460 9.52 -2.24 0.95
CA GLN A 460 10.54 -1.72 0.03
C GLN A 460 10.38 -0.23 -0.24
N LEU A 461 9.14 0.24 -0.36
CA LEU A 461 8.85 1.64 -0.64
C LEU A 461 9.07 2.55 0.56
N MET A 462 8.88 2.05 1.78
CA MET A 462 9.01 2.85 3.01
C MET A 462 10.36 3.57 3.10
N GLU A 463 11.43 2.98 2.57
CA GLU A 463 12.77 3.58 2.50
C GLU A 463 12.80 4.96 1.81
N LYS A 464 11.89 5.19 0.86
CA LYS A 464 11.81 6.42 0.06
C LYS A 464 11.05 7.56 0.74
N TYR A 465 10.42 7.31 1.89
CA TYR A 465 9.55 8.26 2.58
C TYR A 465 10.13 8.70 3.93
N ASP A 466 10.01 10.00 4.20
CA ASP A 466 10.32 10.59 5.50
C ASP A 466 9.10 10.47 6.43
N LEU A 467 9.09 9.42 7.26
CA LEU A 467 7.98 9.15 8.18
C LEU A 467 8.13 9.84 9.54
N HIS A 468 8.93 10.91 9.64
CA HIS A 468 9.12 11.64 10.90
C HIS A 468 7.78 12.09 11.52
N GLU A 469 6.82 12.56 10.74
CA GLU A 469 5.49 12.96 11.22
C GLU A 469 4.72 11.80 11.87
N VAL A 470 4.85 10.57 11.34
CA VAL A 470 4.24 9.36 11.93
C VAL A 470 4.93 9.03 13.25
N PHE A 471 6.26 9.05 13.26
CA PHE A 471 7.07 8.70 14.43
C PHE A 471 6.95 9.71 15.57
N ALA A 472 6.60 10.96 15.25
CA ALA A 472 6.41 12.05 16.20
C ALA A 472 4.99 12.13 16.80
N LEU A 473 4.02 11.33 16.32
CA LEU A 473 2.66 11.29 16.89
C LEU A 473 2.70 11.00 18.39
N ASP A 474 2.00 11.76 19.23
CA ASP A 474 1.84 11.37 20.64
C ASP A 474 0.99 10.09 20.78
N ASP A 475 1.03 9.45 21.95
CA ASP A 475 0.35 8.16 22.16
C ASP A 475 -1.17 8.26 21.97
N ALA A 476 -1.79 9.39 22.35
CA ALA A 476 -3.22 9.61 22.16
C ALA A 476 -3.58 9.69 20.67
N SER A 477 -2.78 10.40 19.88
CA SER A 477 -2.96 10.52 18.43
C SER A 477 -2.69 9.19 17.73
N LEU A 478 -1.69 8.43 18.19
CA LEU A 478 -1.38 7.10 17.66
C LEU A 478 -2.58 6.15 17.83
N VAL A 479 -3.18 6.11 19.03
CA VAL A 479 -4.41 5.35 19.30
C VAL A 479 -5.55 5.84 18.41
N ALA A 480 -5.80 7.15 18.37
CA ALA A 480 -6.92 7.71 17.62
C ALA A 480 -6.85 7.40 16.12
N VAL A 481 -5.69 7.60 15.49
CA VAL A 481 -5.49 7.32 14.05
C VAL A 481 -5.58 5.82 13.77
N THR A 482 -4.96 4.98 14.61
CA THR A 482 -5.02 3.53 14.45
C THR A 482 -6.46 3.01 14.56
N THR A 483 -7.19 3.43 15.59
CA THR A 483 -8.59 3.03 15.80
C THR A 483 -9.47 3.47 14.63
N ALA A 484 -9.25 4.66 14.08
CA ALA A 484 -10.04 5.16 12.96
C ALA A 484 -9.78 4.39 11.65
N LEU A 485 -8.51 4.12 11.32
CA LEU A 485 -8.17 3.24 10.21
C LEU A 485 -8.75 1.84 10.41
N TYR A 486 -8.73 1.34 11.64
CA TYR A 486 -9.26 0.03 11.97
C TYR A 486 -10.80 -0.03 11.90
N GLN A 487 -11.52 1.05 12.22
CA GLN A 487 -12.95 1.18 11.95
C GLN A 487 -13.25 1.06 10.45
N MET A 488 -12.48 1.75 9.61
CA MET A 488 -12.61 1.67 8.15
C MET A 488 -12.30 0.25 7.62
N LEU A 489 -11.32 -0.44 8.21
CA LEU A 489 -11.03 -1.85 7.94
C LEU A 489 -12.19 -2.76 8.35
N SER A 490 -12.82 -2.48 9.49
CA SER A 490 -13.95 -3.25 10.00
C SER A 490 -15.20 -3.18 9.10
N GLN A 491 -15.23 -2.21 8.18
CA GLN A 491 -16.29 -2.01 7.19
C GLN A 491 -16.00 -2.70 5.84
N GLN A 492 -14.82 -3.33 5.66
CA GLN A 492 -14.45 -4.05 4.43
C GLN A 492 -15.06 -5.45 4.37
N MET A 493 -16.38 -5.51 4.19
CA MET A 493 -17.16 -6.75 4.28
C MET A 493 -16.83 -7.76 3.17
N GLU A 494 -16.25 -7.32 2.06
CA GLU A 494 -15.74 -8.16 0.98
C GLU A 494 -14.66 -9.14 1.47
N LEU A 495 -13.89 -8.81 2.52
CA LEU A 495 -12.93 -9.75 3.10
C LEU A 495 -13.61 -11.03 3.59
N ARG A 496 -14.86 -10.94 4.06
CA ARG A 496 -15.63 -12.12 4.51
C ARG A 496 -16.00 -13.02 3.34
N SER A 497 -16.30 -12.49 2.16
CA SER A 497 -16.59 -13.33 0.99
C SER A 497 -15.34 -14.06 0.49
N ILE A 498 -14.17 -13.44 0.68
CA ILE A 498 -12.87 -14.01 0.27
C ILE A 498 -12.39 -15.06 1.29
N TYR A 499 -12.39 -14.73 2.58
CA TYR A 499 -11.71 -15.50 3.62
C TYR A 499 -12.64 -16.15 4.66
N GLY A 500 -13.93 -15.79 4.69
CA GLY A 500 -14.85 -16.17 5.77
C GLY A 500 -15.00 -17.68 5.96
N SER A 501 -15.04 -18.44 4.86
CA SER A 501 -15.13 -19.90 4.91
C SER A 501 -13.87 -20.52 5.52
N SER A 502 -12.68 -20.09 5.07
CA SER A 502 -11.40 -20.55 5.61
C SER A 502 -11.23 -20.17 7.09
N HIS A 503 -11.62 -18.94 7.46
CA HIS A 503 -11.56 -18.46 8.83
C HIS A 503 -12.41 -19.32 9.77
N THR A 504 -13.68 -19.52 9.40
CA THR A 504 -14.64 -20.28 10.20
C THR A 504 -14.23 -21.75 10.32
N ALA A 505 -13.73 -22.35 9.23
CA ALA A 505 -13.28 -23.73 9.22
C ALA A 505 -12.09 -23.95 10.17
N GLU A 506 -11.13 -23.03 10.16
CA GLU A 506 -9.98 -23.09 11.06
C GLU A 506 -10.39 -22.89 12.52
N GLU A 507 -11.19 -21.87 12.83
CA GLU A 507 -11.64 -21.60 14.19
C GLU A 507 -12.42 -22.81 14.76
N SER A 508 -13.28 -23.41 13.94
CA SER A 508 -14.04 -24.62 14.29
C SER A 508 -13.12 -25.83 14.51
N SER A 509 -12.06 -25.97 13.70
CA SER A 509 -11.07 -27.02 13.88
C SER A 509 -10.34 -26.90 15.21
N VAL A 510 -9.86 -25.69 15.54
CA VAL A 510 -9.17 -25.41 16.79
C VAL A 510 -10.09 -25.64 17.99
N ARG A 511 -11.34 -25.16 17.95
CA ARG A 511 -12.32 -25.38 19.03
C ARG A 511 -12.58 -26.87 19.26
N ARG A 512 -12.80 -27.66 18.19
CA ARG A 512 -12.96 -29.12 18.30
C ARG A 512 -11.74 -29.81 18.90
N ALA A 513 -10.53 -29.43 18.48
CA ALA A 513 -9.29 -30.00 19.01
C ALA A 513 -9.06 -29.66 20.50
N LEU A 514 -9.59 -28.53 20.96
CA LEU A 514 -9.58 -28.13 22.37
C LEU A 514 -10.74 -28.73 23.19
N GLY A 515 -11.72 -29.36 22.54
CA GLY A 515 -12.94 -29.82 23.21
C GLY A 515 -13.95 -28.72 23.54
N CYS A 516 -13.85 -27.54 22.92
CA CYS A 516 -14.92 -26.53 22.93
C CYS A 516 -15.99 -26.95 21.91
N ALA A 517 -17.17 -27.36 22.38
CA ALA A 517 -18.35 -27.53 21.51
C ALA A 517 -18.98 -26.16 21.20
#